data_AF-A0A966UMN4-F1
#
_entry.id   AF-A0A966UMN4-F1
#
_cell.length_a   1.000
_cell.length_b   1.000
_cell.length_c   1.000
_cell.angle_alpha   90.00
_cell.angle_beta   90.00
_cell.angle_gamma   90.00
#
_symmetry.space_group_name_H-M   'P 1'
#
loop_
_entity.id
_entity.type
_entity.pdbx_description
1 polymer ?
#
loop_
_entity_poly.entity_id
_entity_poly.type
_entity_poly.pdbx_seq_one_letter_code
_entity_poly.pdbx_strand_id
1 'polypeptide(L)'
;MSSWYTRVSQDIGLIPDFIAYYEAEFNLAHRDININGIVEKNMSALPGITAYRFNQLQEIEAVLNFLNIQLRKIRRKHFQKYLEHYARALTSRDAEKYVDGEQEVIDYETIINEVALLRNRWLGVMKALESKNFMLGHMVRLKTAGMEDFTVA
;
A
#
# COMPACT_ATOMS: atom_id res chain seq x y z
N MET A 1 -19.25 9.78 0.47
CA MET A 1 -18.98 8.33 0.63
C MET A 1 -17.99 8.19 1.77
N SER A 2 -18.21 7.23 2.67
CA SER A 2 -17.28 6.97 3.79
C SER A 2 -15.98 6.37 3.24
N SER A 3 -14.83 6.87 3.70
CA SER A 3 -13.51 6.35 3.37
C SER A 3 -13.36 4.89 3.83
N TRP A 4 -12.62 4.06 3.09
CA TRP A 4 -12.30 2.70 3.50
C TRP A 4 -11.58 2.67 4.84
N TYR A 5 -10.73 3.66 5.13
CA TYR A 5 -10.12 3.82 6.45
C TYR A 5 -11.19 3.89 7.55
N THR A 6 -12.21 4.73 7.38
CA THR A 6 -13.29 4.86 8.37
C THR A 6 -14.02 3.54 8.56
N ARG A 7 -14.35 2.84 7.46
CA ARG A 7 -15.05 1.54 7.51
C ARG A 7 -14.23 0.48 8.23
N VAL A 8 -12.96 0.29 7.85
CA VAL A 8 -12.07 -0.71 8.47
C VAL A 8 -11.75 -0.35 9.93
N SER A 9 -11.65 0.93 10.25
CA SER A 9 -11.41 1.37 11.63
C SER A 9 -12.57 1.07 12.58
N GLN A 10 -13.80 1.00 12.05
CA GLN A 10 -15.00 0.62 12.78
C GLN A 10 -15.19 -0.89 12.83
N ASP A 11 -14.86 -1.58 11.74
CA ASP A 11 -14.97 -3.03 11.63
C ASP A 11 -13.80 -3.64 10.85
N ILE A 12 -12.92 -4.32 11.59
CA ILE A 12 -11.72 -5.00 11.07
C ILE A 12 -12.12 -6.21 10.19
N GLY A 13 -13.33 -6.76 10.37
CA GLY A 13 -13.87 -7.82 9.52
C GLY A 13 -14.02 -7.43 8.04
N LEU A 14 -13.95 -6.13 7.72
CA LEU A 14 -14.05 -5.60 6.36
C LEU A 14 -12.71 -5.58 5.59
N ILE A 15 -11.61 -6.06 6.18
CA ILE A 15 -10.30 -6.10 5.51
C ILE A 15 -10.32 -6.92 4.21
N PRO A 16 -10.94 -8.12 4.14
CA PRO A 16 -11.00 -8.88 2.89
C PRO A 16 -11.67 -8.10 1.75
N ASP A 17 -12.77 -7.40 2.04
CA ASP A 17 -13.48 -6.57 1.07
C ASP A 17 -12.64 -5.36 0.64
N PHE A 18 -11.93 -4.74 1.59
CA PHE A 18 -11.00 -3.66 1.32
C PHE A 18 -9.87 -4.10 0.38
N ILE A 19 -9.27 -5.28 0.63
CA ILE A 19 -8.23 -5.85 -0.22
C ILE A 19 -8.80 -6.11 -1.61
N ALA A 20 -9.93 -6.81 -1.71
CA ALA A 20 -10.57 -7.15 -2.99
C ALA A 20 -10.90 -5.90 -3.83
N TYR A 21 -11.40 -4.85 -3.19
CA TYR A 21 -11.65 -3.57 -3.85
C TYR A 21 -10.37 -2.97 -4.43
N TYR A 22 -9.29 -2.92 -3.64
CA TYR A 22 -8.03 -2.32 -4.06
C TYR A 22 -7.24 -3.19 -5.05
N GLU A 23 -7.47 -4.50 -5.08
CA GLU A 23 -6.97 -5.37 -6.15
C GLU A 23 -7.71 -5.16 -7.47
N ALA A 24 -9.02 -4.96 -7.44
CA ALA A 24 -9.79 -4.59 -8.63
C ALA A 24 -9.34 -3.23 -9.19
N GLU A 25 -9.18 -2.24 -8.32
CA GLU A 25 -8.66 -0.91 -8.68
C GLU A 25 -7.21 -0.98 -9.21
N PHE A 26 -6.38 -1.85 -8.65
CA PHE A 26 -5.01 -2.07 -9.12
C PHE A 26 -4.98 -2.54 -10.58
N ASN A 27 -5.88 -3.45 -10.96
CA ASN A 27 -6.00 -3.92 -12.35
C ASN A 27 -6.43 -2.79 -13.31
N LEU A 28 -7.25 -1.84 -12.84
CA LEU A 28 -7.60 -0.65 -13.61
C LEU A 28 -6.42 0.31 -13.73
N ALA A 29 -5.66 0.52 -12.65
CA ALA A 29 -4.49 1.39 -12.63
C ALA A 29 -3.40 0.91 -13.61
N HIS A 30 -3.29 -0.39 -13.87
CA HIS A 30 -2.40 -0.94 -14.89
C HIS A 30 -2.71 -0.46 -16.32
N ARG A 31 -3.93 -0.01 -16.60
CA ARG A 31 -4.27 0.58 -17.90
C ARG A 31 -3.76 2.02 -18.00
N ASP A 32 -3.76 2.73 -16.88
CA ASP A 32 -3.35 4.14 -16.82
C ASP A 32 -1.84 4.34 -16.99
N ILE A 33 -1.04 3.33 -16.64
CA ILE A 33 0.44 3.36 -16.77
C ILE A 33 0.93 3.15 -18.20
N ASN A 34 0.11 2.56 -19.07
CA ASN A 34 0.51 2.33 -20.46
C ASN A 34 0.46 3.63 -21.25
N ILE A 35 1.38 3.80 -22.21
CA ILE A 35 1.37 4.93 -23.13
C ILE A 35 0.66 4.47 -24.40
N ASN A 36 -0.50 5.05 -24.70
CA ASN A 36 -1.26 4.77 -25.91
C ASN A 36 -1.97 6.03 -26.42
N GLY A 37 -2.28 6.06 -27.72
CA GLY A 37 -2.99 7.17 -28.34
C GLY A 37 -2.16 8.46 -28.43
N ILE A 38 -2.81 9.60 -28.17
CA ILE A 38 -2.25 10.94 -28.40
C ILE A 38 -1.42 11.39 -27.20
N VAL A 39 -0.18 11.83 -27.44
CA VAL A 39 0.78 12.24 -26.39
C VAL A 39 0.29 13.45 -25.61
N GLU A 40 -0.23 14.50 -26.27
CA GLU A 40 -0.72 15.71 -25.58
C GLU A 40 -1.90 15.42 -24.65
N LYS A 41 -2.79 14.49 -25.04
CA LYS A 41 -3.90 14.06 -24.18
C LYS A 41 -3.39 13.30 -22.96
N ASN A 42 -2.39 12.43 -23.13
CA ASN A 42 -1.77 11.72 -22.01
C ASN A 42 -1.09 12.69 -21.05
N MET A 43 -0.31 13.65 -21.55
CA MET A 43 0.38 14.63 -20.72
C MET A 43 -0.57 15.53 -19.93
N SER A 44 -1.66 15.98 -20.54
CA SER A 44 -2.64 16.83 -19.86
C SER A 44 -3.43 16.07 -18.79
N ALA A 45 -3.73 14.78 -19.02
CA ALA A 45 -4.45 13.95 -18.05
C ALA A 45 -3.56 13.40 -16.91
N LEU A 46 -2.25 13.25 -17.14
CA LEU A 46 -1.34 12.55 -16.22
C LEU A 46 -1.34 13.11 -14.79
N PRO A 47 -1.30 14.43 -14.54
CA PRO A 47 -1.34 14.95 -13.17
C PRO A 47 -2.61 14.53 -12.40
N GLY A 48 -3.77 14.52 -13.06
CA GLY A 48 -5.04 14.11 -12.47
C GLY A 48 -5.06 12.62 -12.14
N ILE A 49 -4.57 11.78 -13.05
CA ILE A 49 -4.43 10.33 -12.83
C ILE A 49 -3.47 10.06 -11.66
N THR A 50 -2.31 10.71 -11.65
CA THR A 50 -1.31 10.56 -10.59
C THR A 50 -1.88 10.94 -9.23
N ALA A 51 -2.58 12.07 -9.12
CA ALA A 51 -3.22 12.47 -7.87
C ALA A 51 -4.29 11.47 -7.41
N TYR A 52 -5.12 10.98 -8.33
CA TYR A 52 -6.15 9.99 -8.02
C TYR A 52 -5.54 8.67 -7.49
N ARG A 53 -4.55 8.11 -8.20
CA ARG A 53 -3.86 6.87 -7.79
C ARG A 53 -3.04 7.05 -6.52
N PHE A 54 -2.47 8.24 -6.30
CA PHE A 54 -1.77 8.56 -5.06
C PHE A 54 -2.71 8.60 -3.86
N ASN A 55 -3.90 9.19 -3.98
CA ASN A 55 -4.91 9.18 -2.91
C ASN A 55 -5.34 7.76 -2.51
N GLN A 56 -5.49 6.88 -3.50
CA GLN A 56 -5.75 5.45 -3.27
C GLN A 56 -4.62 4.77 -2.48
N LEU A 57 -3.37 4.99 -2.87
CA LEU A 57 -2.21 4.51 -2.12
C LEU A 57 -2.19 5.05 -0.67
N GLN A 58 -2.49 6.34 -0.48
CA GLN A 58 -2.52 6.95 0.84
C GLN A 58 -3.61 6.36 1.74
N GLU A 59 -4.77 6.00 1.18
CA GLU A 59 -5.81 5.30 1.95
C GLU A 59 -5.35 3.89 2.38
N ILE A 60 -4.63 3.16 1.51
CA ILE A 60 -4.03 1.87 1.87
C ILE A 60 -3.00 2.04 3.00
N GLU A 61 -2.15 3.06 2.91
CA GLU A 61 -1.16 3.36 3.96
C GLU A 61 -1.82 3.73 5.30
N ALA A 62 -2.94 4.46 5.26
CA ALA A 62 -3.69 4.80 6.45
C ALA A 62 -4.25 3.54 7.16
N VAL A 63 -4.81 2.60 6.40
CA VAL A 63 -5.29 1.31 6.94
C VAL A 63 -4.12 0.50 7.50
N LEU A 64 -3.01 0.39 6.76
CA LEU A 64 -1.81 -0.31 7.24
C LEU A 64 -1.30 0.26 8.56
N ASN A 65 -1.23 1.58 8.69
CA ASN A 65 -0.78 2.22 9.92
C ASN A 65 -1.77 2.00 11.07
N PHE A 66 -3.07 2.00 10.81
CA PHE A 66 -4.08 1.65 11.81
C PHE A 66 -3.87 0.24 12.36
N LEU A 67 -3.64 -0.75 11.49
CA LEU A 67 -3.38 -2.12 11.93
C LEU A 67 -2.11 -2.23 12.78
N ASN A 68 -1.04 -1.54 12.39
CA ASN A 68 0.18 -1.44 13.20
C ASN A 68 -0.07 -0.81 14.58
N ILE A 69 -0.93 0.20 14.67
CA ILE A 69 -1.35 0.78 15.95
C ILE A 69 -2.10 -0.26 16.80
N GLN A 70 -3.00 -1.04 16.21
CA GLN A 70 -3.74 -2.09 16.93
C GLN A 70 -2.81 -3.21 17.42
N LEU A 71 -1.89 -3.69 16.58
CA LEU A 71 -0.88 -4.68 16.96
C LEU A 71 -0.07 -4.21 18.18
N ARG A 72 0.38 -2.94 18.19
CA ARG A 72 1.10 -2.38 19.35
C ARG A 72 0.26 -2.40 20.64
N LYS A 73 -1.04 -2.14 20.55
CA LYS A 73 -1.95 -2.21 21.71
C LYS A 73 -2.09 -3.65 22.23
N ILE A 74 -2.26 -4.61 21.32
CA ILE A 74 -2.40 -6.04 21.65
C ILE A 74 -1.11 -6.55 22.31
N ARG A 75 0.06 -6.26 21.72
CA ARG A 75 1.36 -6.64 22.29
C ARG A 75 1.55 -6.07 23.70
N ARG A 76 1.19 -4.80 23.93
CA ARG A 76 1.25 -4.19 25.28
C ARG A 76 0.35 -4.92 26.28
N LYS A 77 -0.88 -5.28 25.90
CA LYS A 77 -1.84 -5.97 26.76
C LYS A 77 -1.32 -7.34 27.21
N HIS A 78 -0.80 -8.13 26.27
CA HIS A 78 -0.19 -9.42 26.59
C HIS A 78 1.09 -9.26 27.41
N PHE A 79 1.93 -8.27 27.09
CA PHE A 79 3.16 -7.99 27.84
C PHE A 79 2.89 -7.69 29.32
N GLN A 80 1.90 -6.84 29.61
CA GLN A 80 1.49 -6.55 30.99
C GLN A 80 1.00 -7.80 31.72
N LYS A 81 0.18 -8.63 31.06
CA LYS A 81 -0.30 -9.90 31.61
C LYS A 81 0.85 -10.85 32.00
N TYR A 82 1.89 -10.94 31.17
CA TYR A 82 3.06 -11.78 31.45
C TYR A 82 3.96 -11.26 32.57
N LEU A 83 3.95 -9.95 32.86
CA LEU A 83 4.72 -9.39 33.97
C LEU A 83 3.96 -9.47 35.31
N GLU A 84 2.65 -9.23 35.30
CA GLU A 84 1.87 -9.04 36.54
C GLU A 84 1.18 -10.32 37.04
N HIS A 85 0.86 -11.28 36.16
CA HIS A 85 0.03 -12.44 36.51
C HIS A 85 0.71 -13.79 36.36
N TYR A 86 2.02 -13.82 36.09
CA TYR A 86 2.73 -15.08 35.89
C TYR A 86 3.32 -15.63 37.20
N ALA A 87 3.09 -16.92 37.44
CA ALA A 87 3.48 -17.59 38.70
C ALA A 87 5.01 -17.66 38.92
N ARG A 88 5.80 -17.46 37.86
CA ARG A 88 7.25 -17.22 37.94
C ARG A 88 7.53 -15.81 37.48
N ALA A 89 8.42 -15.12 38.19
CA ALA A 89 8.95 -13.83 37.74
C ALA A 89 9.69 -14.04 36.40
N LEU A 90 9.00 -13.71 35.31
CA LEU A 90 9.59 -13.70 33.97
C LEU A 90 10.50 -12.48 33.86
N THR A 91 11.61 -12.63 33.15
CA THR A 91 12.38 -11.45 32.71
C THR A 91 11.61 -10.73 31.62
N SER A 92 11.80 -9.42 31.46
CA SER A 92 11.15 -8.65 30.39
C SER A 92 11.38 -9.27 29.00
N ARG A 93 12.57 -9.85 28.78
CA ARG A 93 12.93 -10.49 27.50
C ARG A 93 12.20 -11.80 27.26
N ASP A 94 11.93 -12.57 28.31
CA ASP A 94 11.12 -13.78 28.18
C ASP A 94 9.67 -13.43 27.91
N ALA A 95 9.13 -12.42 28.63
CA ALA A 95 7.78 -11.92 28.41
C ALA A 95 7.56 -11.43 26.97
N GLU A 96 8.50 -10.69 26.38
CA GLU A 96 8.44 -10.28 24.97
C GLU A 96 8.31 -11.48 24.02
N LYS A 97 9.10 -12.54 24.23
CA LYS A 97 9.03 -13.74 23.37
C LYS A 97 7.70 -14.47 23.48
N TYR A 98 7.10 -14.51 24.67
CA TYR A 98 5.77 -15.11 24.84
C TYR A 98 4.69 -14.27 24.14
N VAL A 99 4.78 -12.95 24.24
CA VAL A 99 3.88 -12.03 23.52
C VAL A 99 3.96 -12.25 22.02
N ASP A 100 5.15 -12.39 21.47
CA ASP A 100 5.35 -12.60 20.03
C ASP A 100 4.82 -13.98 19.56
N GLY A 101 4.64 -14.92 20.49
CA GLY A 101 4.02 -16.22 20.24
C GLY A 101 2.50 -16.26 20.45
N GLU A 102 1.87 -15.16 20.87
CA GLU A 102 0.42 -15.12 21.06
C GLU A 102 -0.30 -15.22 19.71
N GLN A 103 -1.32 -16.08 19.64
CA GLN A 103 -2.06 -16.31 18.39
C GLN A 103 -2.64 -15.00 17.84
N GLU A 104 -3.21 -14.15 18.71
CA GLU A 104 -3.78 -12.86 18.31
C GLU A 104 -2.73 -11.89 17.73
N VAL A 105 -1.48 -11.96 18.20
CA VAL A 105 -0.36 -11.16 17.68
C VAL A 105 0.03 -11.67 16.29
N ILE A 106 0.18 -12.99 16.13
CA ILE A 106 0.52 -13.64 14.86
C ILE A 106 -0.57 -13.38 13.80
N ASP A 107 -1.84 -13.46 14.17
CA ASP A 107 -2.97 -13.21 13.28
C ASP A 107 -2.92 -11.77 12.74
N TYR A 108 -2.69 -10.78 13.62
CA TYR A 108 -2.53 -9.38 13.20
C TYR A 108 -1.30 -9.15 12.34
N GLU A 109 -0.17 -9.78 12.65
CA GLU A 109 1.05 -9.66 11.83
C GLU A 109 0.84 -10.22 10.42
N THR A 110 0.08 -11.32 10.30
CA THR A 110 -0.28 -11.91 9.00
C THR A 110 -1.16 -10.96 8.19
N ILE A 111 -2.20 -10.40 8.81
CA ILE A 111 -3.10 -9.42 8.15
C ILE A 111 -2.33 -8.15 7.75
N ILE A 112 -1.45 -7.64 8.62
CA ILE A 112 -0.59 -6.48 8.33
C ILE A 112 0.30 -6.77 7.12
N ASN A 113 0.86 -7.97 7.02
CA ASN A 113 1.70 -8.36 5.90
C ASN A 113 0.93 -8.39 4.57
N GLU A 114 -0.32 -8.87 4.55
CA GLU A 114 -1.17 -8.85 3.36
C GLU A 114 -1.46 -7.41 2.89
N VAL A 115 -1.84 -6.52 3.81
CA VAL A 115 -2.08 -5.10 3.48
C VAL A 115 -0.77 -4.41 3.07
N ALA A 116 0.36 -4.76 3.68
CA ALA A 116 1.67 -4.25 3.29
C ALA A 116 2.06 -4.69 1.87
N LEU A 117 1.77 -5.93 1.47
CA LEU A 117 1.97 -6.41 0.11
C LEU A 117 1.13 -5.62 -0.89
N LEU A 118 -0.15 -5.39 -0.58
CA LEU A 118 -1.03 -4.55 -1.40
C LEU A 118 -0.45 -3.13 -1.55
N ARG A 119 0.00 -2.51 -0.46
CA ARG A 119 0.66 -1.19 -0.49
C ARG A 119 1.88 -1.19 -1.40
N ASN A 120 2.71 -2.22 -1.32
CA ASN A 120 3.93 -2.33 -2.13
C ASN A 120 3.62 -2.46 -3.64
N ARG A 121 2.55 -3.16 -4.00
CA ARG A 121 2.06 -3.22 -5.40
C ARG A 121 1.65 -1.83 -5.89
N TRP A 122 0.91 -1.07 -5.08
CA TRP A 122 0.49 0.29 -5.41
C TRP A 122 1.64 1.30 -5.50
N LEU A 123 2.71 1.15 -4.70
CA LEU A 123 3.95 1.90 -4.90
C LEU A 123 4.55 1.64 -6.29
N GLY A 124 4.41 0.43 -6.84
CA GLY A 124 4.78 0.10 -8.20
C GLY A 124 4.03 0.93 -9.25
N VAL A 125 2.72 1.13 -9.06
CA VAL A 125 1.90 1.99 -9.94
C VAL A 125 2.42 3.42 -9.94
N MET A 126 2.71 3.98 -8.76
CA MET A 126 3.22 5.35 -8.65
C MET A 126 4.57 5.53 -9.35
N LYS A 127 5.48 4.57 -9.17
CA LYS A 127 6.76 4.55 -9.89
C LYS A 127 6.58 4.46 -11.40
N ALA A 128 5.63 3.65 -11.88
CA ALA A 128 5.34 3.52 -13.30
C ALA A 128 4.75 4.81 -13.89
N LEU A 129 3.86 5.51 -13.17
CA LEU A 129 3.33 6.81 -13.58
C LEU A 129 4.41 7.88 -13.67
N GLU A 130 5.34 7.89 -12.72
CA GLU A 130 6.51 8.78 -12.77
C GLU A 130 7.41 8.46 -13.97
N SER A 131 7.69 7.18 -14.22
CA SER A 131 8.42 6.75 -15.42
C SER A 131 7.71 7.18 -16.71
N LYS A 132 6.39 7.00 -16.78
CA LYS A 132 5.55 7.45 -17.90
C LYS A 132 5.69 8.96 -18.13
N ASN A 133 5.70 9.77 -17.08
CA ASN A 133 5.90 11.22 -17.19
C ASN A 133 7.22 11.56 -17.91
N PHE A 134 8.32 10.94 -17.49
CA PHE A 134 9.62 11.14 -18.11
C PHE A 134 9.64 10.66 -19.57
N MET A 135 9.10 9.46 -19.84
CA MET A 135 9.07 8.88 -21.19
C MET A 135 8.25 9.73 -22.16
N LEU A 136 7.10 10.26 -21.76
CA LEU A 136 6.33 11.22 -22.58
C LEU A 136 7.19 12.44 -22.95
N GLY A 137 7.93 13.00 -21.99
CA GLY A 137 8.84 14.12 -22.24
C GLY A 137 10.02 13.76 -23.15
N HIS A 138 10.51 12.52 -23.12
CA HIS A 138 11.53 12.04 -24.06
C HIS A 138 10.97 11.91 -25.48
N MET A 139 9.78 11.33 -25.64
CA MET A 139 9.14 11.19 -26.95
C MET A 139 8.87 12.55 -27.62
N VAL A 140 8.38 13.54 -26.85
CA VAL A 140 8.19 14.90 -27.39
C VAL A 140 9.51 15.49 -27.90
N ARG A 141 10.60 15.33 -27.13
CA ARG A 141 11.93 15.80 -27.55
C ARG A 141 12.44 15.12 -28.81
N LEU A 142 12.30 13.81 -28.93
CA LEU A 142 12.66 13.06 -30.14
C LEU A 142 11.85 13.54 -31.35
N LYS A 143 10.54 13.73 -31.18
CA LYS A 143 9.67 14.23 -32.23
C LYS A 143 10.05 15.64 -32.68
N THR A 144 10.37 16.54 -31.74
CA THR A 144 10.86 17.89 -32.08
C THR A 144 12.22 17.88 -32.79
N ALA A 145 13.04 16.86 -32.56
CA ALA A 145 14.31 16.69 -33.25
C ALA A 145 14.18 16.01 -34.63
N GLY A 146 12.97 15.60 -35.03
CA GLY A 146 12.72 14.89 -36.29
C GLY A 146 13.15 13.42 -36.28
N MET A 147 13.35 12.82 -35.10
CA MET A 147 13.72 11.40 -34.95
C MET A 147 12.45 10.57 -34.68
N GLU A 148 12.03 9.77 -35.66
CA GLU A 148 10.75 9.02 -35.58
C GLU A 148 10.93 7.55 -35.20
N ASP A 149 11.99 6.89 -35.67
CA ASP A 149 12.37 5.53 -35.29
C ASP A 149 13.89 5.36 -35.40
N PHE A 150 14.53 4.77 -34.39
CA PHE A 150 15.95 4.42 -34.45
C PHE A 150 16.18 3.05 -33.81
N THR A 151 16.89 2.17 -34.53
CA THR A 151 17.28 0.85 -34.05
C THR A 151 18.65 0.91 -33.40
N VAL A 152 18.76 0.40 -32.17
CA VAL A 152 20.04 0.15 -31.52
C VAL A 152 20.41 -1.32 -31.78
N ALA A 153 21.62 -1.55 -32.29
CA ALA A 153 22.16 -2.88 -32.57
C ALA A 153 22.60 -3.60 -31.28
#